data_AF-A0A820WQ57-F1
#
_entry.id   AF-A0A820WQ57-F1
#
_cell.length_a   1.000
_cell.length_b   1.000
_cell.length_c   1.000
_cell.angle_alpha   90.00
_cell.angle_beta   90.00
_cell.angle_gamma   90.00
#
_symmetry.space_group_name_H-M   'P 1'
#
loop_
_entity.id
_entity.type
_entity.pdbx_description
1 polymer ?
#
loop_
_entity_poly.entity_id
_entity_poly.type
_entity_poly.pdbx_seq_one_letter_code
_entity_poly.pdbx_strand_id
1 'polypeptide(L)'
;MATVTGSNLCSICSKPSARRFCIGCKKYFCPKDFKEHEQQLSIKFDNEIVRSHDGLLDQIQKLEKSNSLSLDLSDQIEKWKNTTISKVKKAAEKAQRDLNELIDKQRTTIIKQLEPITKEIRCRQEEENFVENDIDELRQKINEIQQNLEQFTQKDATKTIRIENDQIDWNRLIYIREEQQNRYSGLHCDIKQTCSCSPDSFCLTSSICVCPLKKYGPKCYLKHSICQSSNNSCENDGLCVSIDDCIASNKFTCLCKESFYESRCENAKNRIYIKLDEKILEGTTVIFVHYITAFEDAKHQHITTLKKIKHNEIVITLFVTYQFNILIAEVFNKNYYLLVLRERFIESEDIQTKLLSNQRCAFIDELLNTTFRSYSRLHRIKYILSCFVSTR
;
A
#
# COMPACT_ATOMS: atom_id res chain seq x y z
N MET A 1 33.22 -59.45 49.81
CA MET A 1 32.52 -58.53 50.73
C MET A 1 31.78 -57.50 49.88
N ALA A 2 30.44 -57.49 49.94
CA ALA A 2 29.58 -56.60 49.17
C ALA A 2 29.38 -55.27 49.93
N THR A 3 29.66 -54.14 49.29
CA THR A 3 29.42 -52.80 49.85
C THR A 3 28.11 -52.23 49.33
N VAL A 4 27.11 -52.26 50.21
CA VAL A 4 25.87 -51.47 50.33
C VAL A 4 25.52 -50.57 49.13
N THR A 5 24.58 -51.03 48.30
CA THR A 5 23.80 -50.21 47.37
C THR A 5 22.88 -49.26 48.15
N GLY A 6 23.17 -47.96 48.12
CA GLY A 6 22.24 -46.93 48.62
C GLY A 6 20.92 -47.01 47.86
N SER A 7 19.84 -47.39 48.53
CA SER A 7 18.51 -47.46 47.92
C SER A 7 17.99 -46.04 47.72
N ASN A 8 17.85 -45.60 46.47
CA ASN A 8 17.18 -44.33 46.18
C ASN A 8 15.69 -44.46 46.57
N LEU A 9 15.31 -43.79 47.64
CA LEU A 9 13.93 -43.76 48.17
C LEU A 9 13.12 -42.72 47.40
N CYS A 10 11.84 -43.01 47.17
CA CYS A 10 10.94 -42.05 46.54
C CYS A 10 10.72 -40.84 47.46
N SER A 11 10.88 -39.62 46.96
CA SER A 11 10.70 -38.40 47.75
C SER A 11 9.25 -38.16 48.21
N ILE A 12 8.27 -38.91 47.69
CA ILE A 12 6.85 -38.80 48.09
C ILE A 12 6.48 -39.99 49.00
N CYS A 13 6.58 -41.23 48.51
CA CYS A 13 6.14 -42.41 49.26
C CYS A 13 7.23 -43.15 50.05
N SER A 14 8.49 -42.70 49.99
CA SER A 14 9.65 -43.31 50.68
C SER A 14 9.89 -44.80 50.40
N LYS A 15 9.35 -45.35 49.30
CA LYS A 15 9.60 -46.74 48.88
C LYS A 15 10.93 -46.87 48.13
N PRO A 16 11.69 -47.97 48.29
CA PRO A 16 13.01 -48.18 47.67
C PRO A 16 12.99 -48.49 46.16
N SER A 17 12.01 -47.96 45.40
CA SER A 17 11.80 -48.22 43.97
C SER A 17 11.94 -46.97 43.11
N ALA A 18 12.65 -45.95 43.58
CA ALA A 18 12.74 -44.67 42.89
C ALA A 18 13.81 -44.73 41.79
N ARG A 19 13.35 -44.88 40.54
CA ARG A 19 14.21 -44.98 39.33
C ARG A 19 14.19 -43.73 38.46
N ARG A 20 13.30 -42.78 38.73
CA ARG A 20 13.14 -41.54 37.94
C ARG A 20 13.69 -40.38 38.74
N PHE A 21 14.68 -39.68 38.20
CA PHE A 21 15.26 -38.49 38.81
C PHE A 21 14.72 -37.24 38.12
N CYS A 22 14.15 -36.31 38.89
CA CYS A 22 13.76 -34.99 38.37
C CYS A 22 14.95 -34.04 38.49
N ILE A 23 15.43 -33.53 37.35
CA ILE A 23 16.56 -32.58 37.31
C ILE A 23 16.19 -31.26 37.99
N GLY A 24 14.96 -30.79 37.81
CA GLY A 24 14.48 -29.54 38.41
C GLY A 24 14.38 -29.61 39.93
N CYS A 25 13.82 -30.69 40.48
CA CYS A 25 13.65 -30.84 41.92
C CYS A 25 14.83 -31.52 42.63
N LYS A 26 15.80 -32.05 41.87
CA LYS A 26 16.94 -32.86 42.35
C LYS A 26 16.54 -34.01 43.28
N LYS A 27 15.42 -34.68 42.97
CA LYS A 27 14.81 -35.73 43.80
C LYS A 27 14.48 -36.97 42.97
N TYR A 28 14.50 -38.13 43.62
CA TYR A 28 14.10 -39.41 43.03
C TYR A 28 12.65 -39.73 43.33
N PHE A 29 11.95 -40.28 42.33
CA PHE A 29 10.54 -40.65 42.41
C PHE A 29 10.32 -42.08 41.89
N CYS A 30 9.32 -42.76 42.46
CA CYS A 30 8.80 -43.98 41.85
C CYS A 30 7.96 -43.61 40.61
N PRO A 31 7.74 -44.53 39.64
CA PRO A 31 7.04 -44.21 38.40
C PRO A 31 5.64 -43.62 38.59
N LYS A 32 4.90 -44.08 39.60
CA LYS A 32 3.56 -43.58 39.92
C LYS A 32 3.61 -42.13 40.39
N ASP A 33 4.43 -41.85 41.40
CA ASP A 33 4.51 -40.52 42.01
C ASP A 33 5.23 -39.51 41.08
N PHE A 34 6.07 -39.98 40.16
CA PHE A 34 6.67 -39.13 39.13
C PHE A 34 5.61 -38.62 38.13
N LYS A 35 4.65 -39.46 37.75
CA LYS A 35 3.53 -39.06 36.88
C LYS A 35 2.62 -38.05 37.57
N GLU A 36 2.38 -38.22 38.86
CA GLU A 36 1.63 -37.26 39.68
C GLU A 36 2.37 -35.92 39.81
N HIS A 37 3.70 -35.97 40.01
CA HIS A 37 4.56 -34.79 40.01
C HIS A 37 4.52 -34.05 38.66
N GLU A 38 4.56 -34.76 37.54
CA GLU A 38 4.45 -34.20 36.19
C GLU A 38 3.09 -33.53 35.95
N GLN A 39 2.00 -34.15 36.42
CA GLN A 39 0.66 -33.55 36.37
C GLN A 39 0.57 -32.26 37.19
N GLN A 40 1.16 -32.24 38.39
CA GLN A 40 1.23 -31.02 39.20
C GLN A 40 2.01 -29.90 38.49
N LEU A 41 3.09 -30.24 37.79
CA LEU A 41 3.85 -29.28 36.98
C LEU A 41 3.02 -28.74 35.81
N SER A 42 2.25 -29.58 35.12
CA SER A 42 1.35 -29.15 34.06
C SER A 42 0.30 -28.16 34.58
N ILE A 43 -0.36 -28.50 35.70
CA ILE A 43 -1.36 -27.62 36.35
C ILE A 43 -0.72 -26.29 36.75
N LYS A 44 0.50 -26.33 37.29
CA LYS A 44 1.23 -25.13 37.69
C LYS A 44 1.59 -24.26 36.47
N PHE A 45 2.03 -24.87 35.38
CA PHE A 45 2.35 -24.18 34.13
C PHE A 45 1.11 -23.47 33.55
N ASP A 46 -0.03 -24.16 33.50
CA ASP A 46 -1.28 -23.59 33.01
C ASP A 46 -1.76 -22.41 33.89
N ASN A 47 -1.71 -22.58 35.22
CA ASN A 47 -2.22 -21.57 36.15
C ASN A 47 -1.31 -20.34 36.28
N GLU A 48 0.01 -20.53 36.26
CA GLU A 48 0.97 -19.44 36.52
C GLU A 48 1.45 -18.79 35.22
N ILE A 49 1.72 -19.58 34.17
CA ILE A 49 2.33 -19.08 32.93
C ILE A 49 1.25 -18.76 31.89
N VAL A 50 0.42 -19.75 31.53
CA VAL A 50 -0.58 -19.58 30.46
C VAL A 50 -1.60 -18.50 30.85
N ARG A 51 -2.15 -18.57 32.06
CA ARG A 51 -3.10 -17.55 32.54
C ARG A 51 -2.51 -16.14 32.60
N SER A 52 -1.25 -15.99 33.00
CA SER A 52 -0.59 -14.68 33.02
C SER A 52 -0.31 -14.16 31.61
N HIS A 53 0.08 -15.04 30.69
CA HIS A 53 0.26 -14.71 29.28
C HIS A 53 -1.05 -14.21 28.65
N ASP A 54 -2.13 -14.96 28.83
CA ASP A 54 -3.44 -14.61 28.27
C ASP A 54 -3.99 -13.32 28.88
N GLY A 55 -3.75 -13.11 30.19
CA GLY A 55 -4.09 -11.85 30.86
C GLY A 55 -3.31 -10.65 30.32
N LEU A 56 -2.03 -10.81 29.96
CA LEU A 56 -1.23 -9.77 29.32
C LEU A 56 -1.73 -9.49 27.90
N LEU A 57 -2.08 -10.51 27.12
CA LEU A 57 -2.68 -10.33 25.80
C LEU A 57 -3.98 -9.54 25.87
N ASP A 58 -4.86 -9.86 26.82
CA ASP A 58 -6.12 -9.13 27.05
C ASP A 58 -5.87 -7.67 27.48
N GLN A 59 -4.85 -7.43 28.31
CA GLN A 59 -4.44 -6.05 28.66
C GLN A 59 -3.93 -5.27 27.44
N ILE A 60 -3.10 -5.87 26.60
CA ILE A 60 -2.59 -5.25 25.37
C ILE A 60 -3.75 -4.91 24.41
N GLN A 61 -4.69 -5.83 24.22
CA GLN A 61 -5.90 -5.59 23.41
C GLN A 61 -6.81 -4.50 24.00
N LYS A 62 -6.80 -4.31 25.32
CA LYS A 62 -7.53 -3.22 26.00
C LYS A 62 -6.78 -1.88 25.93
N LEU A 63 -5.45 -1.88 25.84
CA LEU A 63 -4.64 -0.68 25.63
C LEU A 63 -4.92 -0.05 24.26
N GLU A 64 -5.18 -0.84 23.21
CA GLU A 64 -5.67 -0.33 21.92
C GLU A 64 -6.99 0.47 22.04
N LYS A 65 -7.75 0.28 23.14
CA LYS A 65 -9.02 0.97 23.38
C LYS A 65 -8.92 2.15 24.36
N SER A 66 -7.84 2.26 25.13
CA SER A 66 -7.63 3.34 26.12
C SER A 66 -6.59 4.33 25.60
N ASN A 67 -7.05 5.19 24.71
CA ASN A 67 -6.27 6.02 23.78
C ASN A 67 -5.64 7.28 24.42
N SER A 68 -5.09 7.23 25.65
CA SER A 68 -4.62 8.45 26.34
C SER A 68 -3.37 9.09 25.72
N LEU A 69 -2.40 8.29 25.25
CA LEU A 69 -1.19 8.79 24.57
C LEU A 69 -1.48 9.21 23.10
N SER A 70 -2.43 8.54 22.44
CA SER A 70 -2.86 8.85 21.08
C SER A 70 -3.61 10.19 21.01
N LEU A 71 -4.30 10.59 22.07
CA LEU A 71 -5.02 11.87 22.13
C LEU A 71 -4.05 13.05 22.05
N ASP A 72 -2.95 13.04 22.81
CA ASP A 72 -1.97 14.14 22.81
C ASP A 72 -1.25 14.31 21.46
N LEU A 73 -0.82 13.19 20.83
CA LEU A 73 -0.21 13.24 19.50
C LEU A 73 -1.20 13.69 18.42
N SER A 74 -2.48 13.27 18.52
CA SER A 74 -3.52 13.71 17.59
C SER A 74 -3.79 15.21 17.72
N ASP A 75 -3.80 15.74 18.95
CA ASP A 75 -3.98 17.17 19.20
C ASP A 75 -2.80 18.00 18.64
N GLN A 76 -1.57 17.48 18.72
CA GLN A 76 -0.40 18.13 18.12
C GLN A 76 -0.49 18.17 16.59
N ILE A 77 -0.93 17.07 15.95
CA ILE A 77 -1.15 17.01 14.50
C ILE A 77 -2.26 18.00 14.10
N GLU A 78 -3.36 18.03 14.84
CA GLU A 78 -4.48 18.92 14.57
C GLU A 78 -4.08 20.40 14.69
N LYS A 79 -3.31 20.74 15.73
CA LYS A 79 -2.75 22.08 15.92
C LYS A 79 -1.80 22.47 14.79
N TRP A 80 -0.92 21.55 14.37
CA TRP A 80 -0.02 21.77 13.23
C TRP A 80 -0.80 22.00 11.94
N LYS A 81 -1.79 21.16 11.64
CA LYS A 81 -2.67 21.28 10.46
C LYS A 81 -3.30 22.67 10.38
N ASN A 82 -3.95 23.10 11.46
CA ASN A 82 -4.66 24.38 11.50
C ASN A 82 -3.69 25.57 11.38
N THR A 83 -2.50 25.48 11.98
CA THR A 83 -1.46 26.50 11.86
C THR A 83 -0.91 26.60 10.44
N THR A 84 -0.65 25.47 9.79
CA THR A 84 -0.12 25.41 8.42
C THR A 84 -1.13 25.96 7.41
N ILE A 85 -2.41 25.59 7.52
CA ILE A 85 -3.48 26.16 6.68
C ILE A 85 -3.54 27.69 6.83
N SER A 86 -3.42 28.21 8.06
CA SER A 86 -3.42 29.65 8.31
C SER A 86 -2.24 30.36 7.62
N LYS A 87 -1.04 29.77 7.68
CA LYS A 87 0.16 30.33 7.02
C LYS A 87 0.01 30.36 5.50
N VAL A 88 -0.50 29.28 4.89
CA VAL A 88 -0.72 29.21 3.43
C VAL A 88 -1.74 30.26 2.98
N LYS A 89 -2.85 30.42 3.72
CA LYS A 89 -3.86 31.46 3.42
C LYS A 89 -3.25 32.87 3.45
N LYS A 90 -2.49 33.20 4.49
CA LYS A 90 -1.82 34.51 4.61
C LYS A 90 -0.84 34.77 3.45
N ALA A 91 -0.10 33.76 3.01
CA ALA A 91 0.81 33.88 1.89
C ALA A 91 0.05 34.13 0.57
N ALA A 92 -1.05 33.41 0.34
CA ALA A 92 -1.90 33.61 -0.84
C ALA A 92 -2.53 35.01 -0.86
N GLU A 93 -3.06 35.49 0.27
CA GLU A 93 -3.61 36.85 0.39
C GLU A 93 -2.54 37.92 0.14
N LYS A 94 -1.30 37.70 0.61
CA LYS A 94 -0.20 38.62 0.32
C LYS A 94 0.10 38.65 -1.17
N ALA A 95 0.21 37.50 -1.83
CA ALA A 95 0.46 37.43 -3.27
C ALA A 95 -0.63 38.13 -4.08
N GLN A 96 -1.91 37.99 -3.69
CA GLN A 96 -3.02 38.71 -4.30
C GLN A 96 -2.90 40.24 -4.13
N ARG A 97 -2.53 40.71 -2.94
CA ARG A 97 -2.29 42.15 -2.71
C ARG A 97 -1.14 42.68 -3.57
N ASP A 98 -0.01 41.97 -3.59
CA ASP A 98 1.16 42.34 -4.38
C ASP A 98 0.81 42.41 -5.89
N LEU A 99 -0.04 41.50 -6.38
CA LEU A 99 -0.54 41.53 -7.76
C LEU A 99 -1.40 42.76 -8.04
N ASN A 100 -2.35 43.06 -7.16
CA ASN A 100 -3.25 44.22 -7.33
C ASN A 100 -2.46 45.53 -7.32
N GLU A 101 -1.45 45.66 -6.46
CA GLU A 101 -0.58 46.85 -6.43
C GLU A 101 0.18 47.05 -7.76
N LEU A 102 0.65 45.96 -8.37
CA LEU A 102 1.29 46.01 -9.69
C LEU A 102 0.31 46.46 -10.77
N ILE A 103 -0.94 45.99 -10.74
CA ILE A 103 -2.00 46.39 -11.67
C ILE A 103 -2.31 47.88 -11.49
N ASP A 104 -2.49 48.33 -10.25
CA ASP A 104 -2.80 49.72 -9.94
C ASP A 104 -1.68 50.67 -10.38
N LYS A 105 -0.42 50.32 -10.11
CA LYS A 105 0.74 51.11 -10.55
C LYS A 105 0.78 51.28 -12.07
N GLN A 106 0.44 50.22 -12.80
CA GLN A 106 0.42 50.24 -14.27
C GLN A 106 -0.74 51.08 -14.79
N ARG A 107 -1.93 50.95 -14.19
CA ARG A 107 -3.09 51.80 -14.47
C ARG A 107 -2.76 53.28 -14.26
N THR A 108 -2.13 53.64 -13.13
CA THR A 108 -1.73 55.03 -12.86
C THR A 108 -0.74 55.56 -13.90
N THR A 109 0.16 54.71 -14.40
CA THR A 109 1.14 55.10 -15.43
C THR A 109 0.45 55.45 -16.75
N ILE A 110 -0.53 54.64 -17.18
CA ILE A 110 -1.31 54.90 -18.41
C ILE A 110 -2.13 56.19 -18.27
N ILE A 111 -2.78 56.40 -17.12
CA ILE A 111 -3.54 57.63 -16.86
C ILE A 111 -2.65 58.87 -17.00
N LYS A 112 -1.44 58.85 -16.42
CA LYS A 112 -0.47 59.96 -16.55
C LYS A 112 -0.03 60.23 -17.98
N GLN A 113 0.04 59.20 -18.84
CA GLN A 113 0.35 59.38 -20.26
C GLN A 113 -0.81 60.01 -21.05
N LEU A 114 -2.06 59.82 -20.60
CA LEU A 114 -3.25 60.41 -21.24
C LEU A 114 -3.48 61.88 -20.86
N GLU A 115 -3.03 62.32 -19.69
CA GLU A 115 -3.18 63.72 -19.22
C GLU A 115 -2.70 64.79 -20.22
N PRO A 116 -1.48 64.73 -20.81
CA PRO A 116 -1.02 65.75 -21.74
C PRO A 116 -1.85 65.80 -23.03
N ILE A 117 -2.22 64.64 -23.58
CA ILE A 117 -3.08 64.54 -24.78
C ILE A 117 -4.47 65.10 -24.47
N THR A 118 -5.02 64.79 -23.29
CA THR A 118 -6.32 65.32 -22.85
C THR A 118 -6.29 66.85 -22.78
N LYS A 119 -5.20 67.43 -22.26
CA LYS A 119 -5.02 68.88 -22.22
C LYS A 119 -4.87 69.48 -23.62
N GLU A 120 -4.10 68.83 -24.49
CA GLU A 120 -3.90 69.25 -25.88
C GLU A 120 -5.21 69.26 -26.68
N ILE A 121 -6.02 68.20 -26.56
CA ILE A 121 -7.36 68.12 -27.17
C ILE A 121 -8.23 69.28 -26.69
N ARG A 122 -8.28 69.54 -25.39
CA ARG A 122 -9.12 70.59 -24.82
C ARG A 122 -8.70 71.99 -25.31
N CYS A 123 -7.41 72.30 -25.32
CA CYS A 123 -6.92 73.59 -25.80
C CYS A 123 -7.29 73.82 -27.28
N ARG A 124 -7.12 72.81 -28.13
CA ARG A 124 -7.46 72.92 -29.57
C ARG A 124 -8.97 73.02 -29.82
N GLN A 125 -9.80 72.41 -28.96
CA GLN A 125 -11.26 72.55 -29.00
C GLN A 125 -11.72 73.96 -28.59
N GLU A 126 -11.13 74.54 -27.55
CA GLU A 126 -11.45 75.89 -27.08
C GLU A 126 -11.03 76.99 -28.08
N GLU A 127 -9.94 76.75 -28.82
CA GLU A 127 -9.41 77.69 -29.82
C GLU A 127 -10.06 77.54 -31.22
N GLU A 128 -10.89 76.50 -31.43
CA GLU A 128 -11.45 76.11 -32.73
C GLU A 128 -10.40 76.00 -33.86
N ASN A 129 -9.15 75.71 -33.50
CA ASN A 129 -8.00 75.79 -34.39
C ASN A 129 -7.33 74.42 -34.53
N PHE A 130 -7.80 73.64 -35.49
CA PHE A 130 -7.22 72.34 -35.84
C PHE A 130 -7.37 72.07 -37.35
N VAL A 131 -6.36 71.44 -37.93
CA VAL A 131 -6.36 70.97 -39.33
C VAL A 131 -6.24 69.45 -39.41
N GLU A 132 -6.32 68.86 -40.59
CA GLU A 132 -6.33 67.40 -40.78
C GLU A 132 -5.07 66.73 -40.19
N ASN A 133 -3.90 67.36 -40.33
CA ASN A 133 -2.64 66.86 -39.78
C ASN A 133 -2.65 66.79 -38.24
N ASP A 134 -3.32 67.74 -37.59
CA ASP A 134 -3.45 67.79 -36.13
C ASP A 134 -4.29 66.62 -35.60
N ILE A 135 -5.34 66.28 -36.34
CA ILE A 135 -6.22 65.15 -36.04
C ILE A 135 -5.45 63.84 -36.22
N ASP A 136 -4.65 63.73 -37.28
CA ASP A 136 -3.84 62.54 -37.54
C ASP A 136 -2.72 62.33 -36.51
N GLU A 137 -2.08 63.41 -36.03
CA GLU A 137 -1.08 63.35 -34.95
C GLU A 137 -1.70 62.86 -33.63
N LEU A 138 -2.85 63.43 -33.23
CA LEU A 138 -3.57 63.00 -32.04
C LEU A 138 -4.07 61.56 -32.16
N ARG A 139 -4.50 61.14 -33.36
CA ARG A 139 -4.91 59.77 -33.64
C ARG A 139 -3.73 58.79 -33.49
N GLN A 140 -2.54 59.15 -33.96
CA GLN A 140 -1.33 58.34 -33.75
C GLN A 140 -1.00 58.20 -32.26
N LYS A 141 -0.97 59.30 -31.49
CA LYS A 141 -0.70 59.28 -30.05
C LYS A 141 -1.71 58.41 -29.27
N ILE A 142 -3.00 58.48 -29.63
CA ILE A 142 -4.05 57.65 -29.02
C ILE A 142 -3.86 56.17 -29.38
N ASN A 143 -3.56 55.86 -30.64
CA ASN A 143 -3.33 54.49 -31.09
C ASN A 143 -2.11 53.84 -30.39
N GLU A 144 -1.04 54.59 -30.15
CA GLU A 144 0.12 54.10 -29.38
C GLU A 144 -0.25 53.72 -27.94
N ILE A 145 -1.06 54.54 -27.27
CA ILE A 145 -1.54 54.24 -25.91
C ILE A 145 -2.51 53.06 -25.92
N GLN A 146 -3.37 52.95 -26.93
CA GLN A 146 -4.25 51.79 -27.11
C GLN A 146 -3.45 50.49 -27.28
N GLN A 147 -2.39 50.49 -28.07
CA GLN A 147 -1.50 49.34 -28.23
C GLN A 147 -0.82 48.96 -26.90
N ASN A 148 -0.39 49.94 -26.10
CA ASN A 148 0.16 49.68 -24.75
C ASN A 148 -0.88 49.06 -23.79
N LEU A 149 -2.14 49.46 -23.90
CA LEU A 149 -3.25 48.89 -23.12
C LEU A 149 -3.59 47.46 -23.59
N GLU A 150 -3.61 47.23 -24.90
CA GLU A 150 -3.83 45.91 -25.50
C GLU A 150 -2.74 44.91 -25.12
N GLN A 151 -1.47 45.34 -25.10
CA GLN A 151 -0.36 44.51 -24.63
C GLN A 151 -0.47 44.15 -23.13
N PHE A 152 -1.05 45.02 -22.31
CA PHE A 152 -1.28 44.76 -20.88
C PHE A 152 -2.47 43.83 -20.63
N THR A 153 -3.51 43.90 -21.48
CA THR A 153 -4.74 43.10 -21.37
C THR A 153 -4.67 41.77 -22.12
N GLN A 154 -3.69 41.60 -23.01
CA GLN A 154 -3.41 40.34 -23.66
C GLN A 154 -2.99 39.29 -22.61
N LYS A 155 -3.80 38.23 -22.55
CA LYS A 155 -3.74 37.12 -21.61
C LYS A 155 -2.42 36.33 -21.61
N ASP A 156 -1.49 36.64 -22.52
CA ASP A 156 -0.30 35.85 -22.79
C ASP A 156 1.05 36.58 -22.63
N ALA A 157 1.08 37.86 -22.23
CA ALA A 157 2.34 38.60 -22.07
C ALA A 157 2.75 38.83 -20.61
N THR A 158 3.49 37.85 -20.06
CA THR A 158 4.68 38.11 -19.23
C THR A 158 4.56 38.66 -17.79
N LYS A 159 3.54 38.25 -17.03
CA LYS A 159 3.75 37.95 -15.60
C LYS A 159 3.17 36.59 -15.29
N THR A 160 3.88 35.55 -15.71
CA THR A 160 3.68 34.22 -15.15
C THR A 160 3.87 34.37 -13.65
N ILE A 161 2.81 34.24 -12.86
CA ILE A 161 2.96 33.96 -11.43
C ILE A 161 3.67 32.62 -11.40
N ARG A 162 5.01 32.65 -11.32
CA ARG A 162 5.80 31.46 -11.12
C ARG A 162 5.51 31.05 -9.68
N ILE A 163 4.63 30.07 -9.53
CA ILE A 163 4.49 29.35 -8.27
C ILE A 163 5.73 28.46 -8.20
N GLU A 164 6.84 29.01 -7.70
CA GLU A 164 8.14 28.34 -7.66
C GLU A 164 8.17 27.11 -6.72
N ASN A 165 7.09 26.86 -5.99
CA ASN A 165 7.02 25.90 -4.89
C ASN A 165 5.87 24.88 -5.03
N ASP A 166 5.46 24.55 -6.26
CA ASP A 166 4.53 23.45 -6.51
C ASP A 166 5.12 22.06 -6.16
N GLN A 167 6.44 21.99 -5.95
CA GLN A 167 7.21 20.77 -5.64
C GLN A 167 7.41 20.50 -4.14
N ILE A 168 6.56 21.05 -3.26
CA ILE A 168 6.63 20.71 -1.83
C ILE A 168 6.23 19.24 -1.65
N ASP A 169 7.20 18.40 -1.31
CA ASP A 169 6.95 17.03 -0.86
C ASP A 169 6.29 17.06 0.52
N TRP A 170 4.95 17.07 0.52
CA TRP A 170 4.12 17.13 1.72
C TRP A 170 4.44 16.00 2.71
N ASN A 171 4.95 14.85 2.24
CA ASN A 171 5.31 13.71 3.09
C ASN A 171 6.57 13.95 3.94
N ARG A 172 7.34 15.01 3.66
CA ARG A 172 8.51 15.40 4.47
C ARG A 172 8.17 16.44 5.54
N LEU A 173 7.03 17.12 5.43
CA LEU A 173 6.65 18.19 6.36
C LEU A 173 6.15 17.66 7.70
N ILE A 174 5.51 16.49 7.69
CA ILE A 174 5.12 15.76 8.89
C ILE A 174 5.28 14.26 8.62
N TYR A 175 6.05 13.59 9.46
CA TYR A 175 6.19 12.15 9.43
C TYR A 175 6.33 11.64 10.86
N ILE A 176 5.69 10.52 11.14
CA ILE A 176 5.82 9.83 12.42
C ILE A 176 7.07 8.98 12.31
N ARG A 177 8.12 9.35 13.05
CA ARG A 177 9.28 8.50 13.24
C ARG A 177 9.06 7.71 14.52
N GLU A 178 9.09 6.39 14.41
CA GLU A 178 9.32 5.54 15.57
C GLU A 178 10.76 5.82 16.02
N GLU A 179 10.93 6.49 17.17
CA GLU A 179 12.26 6.65 17.74
C GLU A 179 12.78 5.25 18.07
N GLN A 180 13.67 4.73 17.21
CA GLN A 180 14.39 3.50 17.45
C GLN A 180 15.38 3.72 18.60
N GLN A 181 14.88 3.76 19.83
CA GLN A 181 15.70 3.62 21.03
C GLN A 181 16.03 2.14 21.23
N ASN A 182 16.81 1.58 20.29
CA ASN A 182 17.17 0.15 20.25
C ASN A 182 18.02 -0.35 21.44
N ARG A 183 18.15 0.42 22.53
CA ARG A 183 18.91 0.04 23.73
C ARG A 183 18.35 0.59 25.03
N TYR A 184 17.12 1.10 25.08
CA TYR A 184 16.55 1.62 26.32
C TYR A 184 15.18 1.02 26.63
N SER A 185 14.84 0.89 27.92
CA SER A 185 13.58 0.30 28.40
C SER A 185 13.06 1.01 29.65
N GLY A 186 11.84 0.67 30.07
CA GLY A 186 11.13 1.32 31.19
C GLY A 186 10.12 2.38 30.70
N LEU A 187 9.24 2.85 31.60
CA LEU A 187 8.16 3.79 31.28
C LEU A 187 8.67 5.13 30.68
N HIS A 188 9.91 5.50 31.01
CA HIS A 188 10.58 6.72 30.53
C HIS A 188 11.75 6.42 29.58
N CYS A 189 11.98 5.16 29.21
CA CYS A 189 13.08 4.74 28.35
C CYS A 189 14.48 5.20 28.83
N ASP A 190 14.73 5.17 30.14
CA ASP A 190 16.01 5.57 30.73
C ASP A 190 16.96 4.38 31.01
N ILE A 191 16.45 3.15 30.96
CA ILE A 191 17.22 1.96 31.35
C ILE A 191 17.97 1.41 30.15
N LYS A 192 19.27 1.70 30.06
CA LYS A 192 20.16 1.16 29.02
C LYS A 192 20.24 -0.37 29.12
N GLN A 193 19.61 -1.09 28.18
CA GLN A 193 19.68 -2.55 28.12
C GLN A 193 20.98 -3.02 27.46
N THR A 194 21.74 -3.80 28.20
CA THR A 194 22.80 -4.66 27.66
C THR A 194 22.15 -5.94 27.12
N CYS A 195 21.79 -5.93 25.84
CA CYS A 195 21.25 -7.12 25.18
C CYS A 195 22.36 -8.11 24.82
N SER A 196 22.12 -9.39 25.07
CA SER A 196 23.05 -10.47 24.71
C SER A 196 22.67 -11.22 23.43
N CYS A 197 21.68 -10.70 22.69
CA CYS A 197 21.19 -11.25 21.43
C CYS A 197 22.17 -11.04 20.27
N SER A 198 22.00 -11.79 19.18
CA SER A 198 22.71 -11.57 17.92
C SER A 198 22.49 -10.14 17.39
N PRO A 199 23.48 -9.49 16.75
CA PRO A 199 23.38 -8.08 16.34
C PRO A 199 22.21 -7.74 15.40
N ASP A 200 21.75 -8.71 14.62
CA ASP A 200 20.64 -8.61 13.65
C ASP A 200 19.30 -9.13 14.20
N SER A 201 19.23 -9.41 15.49
CA SER A 201 17.98 -9.82 16.16
C SER A 201 17.39 -8.68 16.96
N PHE A 202 16.07 -8.73 17.13
CA PHE A 202 15.36 -7.71 17.88
C PHE A 202 15.29 -8.11 19.36
N CYS A 203 15.73 -7.22 20.25
CA CYS A 203 15.78 -7.48 21.68
C CYS A 203 14.53 -6.89 22.34
N LEU A 204 13.67 -7.74 22.91
CA LEU A 204 12.50 -7.31 23.67
C LEU A 204 12.87 -6.99 25.11
N THR A 205 13.72 -7.83 25.72
CA THR A 205 14.25 -7.65 27.07
C THR A 205 15.69 -8.18 27.12
N SER A 206 16.40 -7.96 28.23
CA SER A 206 17.78 -8.47 28.43
C SER A 206 17.95 -9.99 28.20
N SER A 207 16.87 -10.78 28.27
CA SER A 207 16.85 -12.23 28.09
C SER A 207 15.97 -12.74 26.95
N ILE A 208 15.17 -11.88 26.30
CA ILE A 208 14.24 -12.28 25.22
C ILE A 208 14.69 -11.67 23.89
N CYS A 209 15.00 -12.54 22.94
CA CYS A 209 15.44 -12.18 21.60
C CYS A 209 14.43 -12.70 20.57
N VAL A 210 13.99 -11.82 19.66
CA VAL A 210 13.19 -12.17 18.49
C VAL A 210 14.14 -12.41 17.32
N CYS A 211 14.20 -13.66 16.87
CA CYS A 211 15.16 -14.08 15.88
C CYS A 211 14.71 -13.74 14.45
N PRO A 212 15.64 -13.31 13.58
CA PRO A 212 15.34 -13.25 12.15
C PRO A 212 15.07 -14.65 11.61
N LEU A 213 14.26 -14.78 10.55
CA LEU A 213 13.73 -16.04 10.00
C LEU A 213 14.74 -17.17 9.74
N LYS A 214 16.04 -16.87 9.64
CA LYS A 214 17.12 -17.84 9.39
C LYS A 214 17.88 -18.25 10.66
N LYS A 215 17.53 -17.69 11.81
CA LYS A 215 18.21 -17.91 13.08
C LYS A 215 17.22 -18.33 14.15
N TYR A 216 17.70 -19.07 15.13
CA TYR A 216 16.87 -19.55 16.23
C TYR A 216 17.71 -19.66 17.51
N GLY A 217 17.05 -20.14 18.57
CA GLY A 217 17.63 -20.28 19.90
C GLY A 217 17.52 -19.00 20.73
N PRO A 218 17.81 -19.08 22.03
CA PRO A 218 17.46 -18.04 23.00
C PRO A 218 18.15 -16.69 22.75
N LYS A 219 19.25 -16.70 21.99
CA LYS A 219 20.02 -15.49 21.64
C LYS A 219 20.15 -15.27 20.12
N CYS A 220 19.45 -16.06 19.31
CA CYS A 220 19.44 -15.94 17.86
C CYS A 220 20.83 -16.07 17.19
N TYR A 221 21.74 -16.87 17.77
CA TYR A 221 23.03 -17.17 17.14
C TYR A 221 23.03 -18.47 16.35
N LEU A 222 22.07 -19.36 16.61
CA LEU A 222 21.97 -20.64 15.93
C LEU A 222 21.28 -20.45 14.59
N LYS A 223 21.64 -21.27 13.61
CA LYS A 223 21.04 -21.27 12.26
C LYS A 223 20.68 -22.68 11.86
N HIS A 224 19.57 -22.84 11.17
CA HIS A 224 19.13 -24.15 10.68
C HIS A 224 20.03 -24.61 9.52
N SER A 225 20.62 -25.79 9.63
CA SER A 225 21.46 -26.38 8.56
C SER A 225 20.64 -26.76 7.33
N ILE A 226 19.35 -27.03 7.48
CA ILE A 226 18.41 -27.44 6.41
C ILE A 226 18.23 -26.36 5.34
N CYS A 227 18.31 -25.09 5.73
CA CYS A 227 18.26 -23.95 4.80
C CYS A 227 19.66 -23.45 4.38
N GLN A 228 20.73 -24.18 4.75
CA GLN A 228 22.13 -23.86 4.42
C GLN A 228 22.79 -24.87 3.48
N SER A 229 22.13 -26.00 3.19
CA SER A 229 22.66 -26.99 2.25
C SER A 229 22.92 -26.33 0.89
N SER A 230 24.05 -26.69 0.28
CA SER A 230 24.53 -26.19 -1.02
C SER A 230 23.58 -26.48 -2.20
N ASN A 231 22.57 -27.32 -2.01
CA ASN A 231 21.40 -27.38 -2.89
C ASN A 231 20.33 -26.49 -2.28
N ASN A 232 20.04 -25.36 -2.93
CA ASN A 232 18.98 -24.44 -2.52
C ASN A 232 17.68 -25.21 -2.26
N SER A 233 17.27 -25.32 -0.99
CA SER A 233 16.06 -26.06 -0.61
C SER A 233 14.81 -25.47 -1.26
N CYS A 234 14.85 -24.19 -1.62
CA CYS A 234 13.83 -23.50 -2.40
C CYS A 234 14.45 -22.96 -3.70
N GLU A 235 13.80 -23.24 -4.82
CA GLU A 235 14.17 -22.76 -6.15
C GLU A 235 13.72 -21.30 -6.36
N ASN A 236 14.16 -20.67 -7.46
CA ASN A 236 13.71 -19.34 -7.90
C ASN A 236 13.77 -18.24 -6.81
N ASP A 237 14.84 -18.26 -6.02
CA ASP A 237 15.08 -17.39 -4.84
C ASP A 237 13.96 -17.45 -3.78
N GLY A 238 13.29 -18.60 -3.65
CA GLY A 238 12.36 -18.84 -2.55
C GLY A 238 13.06 -18.74 -1.19
N LEU A 239 12.37 -18.19 -0.19
CA LEU A 239 12.91 -18.09 1.17
C LEU A 239 12.58 -19.37 1.94
N CYS A 240 13.63 -20.14 2.25
CA CYS A 240 13.53 -21.31 3.11
C CYS A 240 13.31 -20.92 4.58
N VAL A 241 12.29 -21.52 5.20
CA VAL A 241 11.95 -21.34 6.62
C VAL A 241 11.78 -22.73 7.26
N SER A 242 12.40 -22.95 8.41
CA SER A 242 12.17 -24.19 9.19
C SER A 242 10.75 -24.18 9.76
N ILE A 243 10.06 -25.32 9.72
CA ILE A 243 8.68 -25.42 10.24
C ILE A 243 8.67 -25.51 11.77
N ASP A 244 9.78 -25.94 12.39
CA ASP A 244 9.86 -26.11 13.83
C ASP A 244 11.23 -25.67 14.36
N ASP A 245 11.23 -24.63 15.20
CA ASP A 245 12.43 -24.09 15.82
C ASP A 245 12.81 -24.84 17.11
N CYS A 246 11.89 -25.64 17.66
CA CYS A 246 12.03 -26.33 18.94
C CYS A 246 12.45 -27.79 18.78
N ILE A 247 12.13 -28.41 17.66
CA ILE A 247 12.43 -29.82 17.36
C ILE A 247 13.39 -29.84 16.18
N ALA A 248 14.50 -30.57 16.29
CA ALA A 248 15.41 -30.87 15.18
C ALA A 248 14.70 -31.76 14.13
N SER A 249 13.68 -31.21 13.50
CA SER A 249 12.88 -31.83 12.45
C SER A 249 13.47 -31.37 11.12
N ASN A 250 13.76 -32.31 10.23
CA ASN A 250 14.27 -32.02 8.87
C ASN A 250 13.19 -31.40 7.95
N LYS A 251 12.20 -30.70 8.51
CA LYS A 251 11.04 -30.17 7.80
C LYS A 251 11.20 -28.67 7.58
N PHE A 252 11.12 -28.26 6.32
CA PHE A 252 11.16 -26.86 5.90
C PHE A 252 9.93 -26.53 5.04
N THR A 253 9.65 -25.24 4.92
CA THR A 253 8.71 -24.67 3.97
C THR A 253 9.37 -23.58 3.15
N CYS A 254 8.92 -23.37 1.92
CA CYS A 254 9.42 -22.31 1.05
C CYS A 254 8.39 -21.20 0.93
N LEU A 255 8.81 -19.97 1.24
CA LEU A 255 8.04 -18.76 0.95
C LEU A 255 8.43 -18.28 -0.45
N CYS A 256 7.53 -18.50 -1.40
CA CYS A 256 7.76 -18.18 -2.80
C CYS A 256 7.49 -16.71 -3.12
N LYS A 257 8.28 -16.15 -4.05
CA LYS A 257 7.95 -14.88 -4.69
C LYS A 257 6.61 -15.00 -5.42
N GLU A 258 5.89 -13.88 -5.59
CA GLU A 258 4.54 -13.86 -6.15
C GLU A 258 4.42 -14.57 -7.51
N SER A 259 5.50 -14.53 -8.31
CA SER A 259 5.61 -15.12 -9.65
C SER A 259 5.86 -16.63 -9.70
N PHE A 260 6.08 -17.28 -8.56
CA PHE A 260 6.36 -18.72 -8.48
C PHE A 260 5.40 -19.42 -7.53
N TYR A 261 5.23 -20.73 -7.69
CA TYR A 261 4.39 -21.55 -6.85
C TYR A 261 4.96 -22.97 -6.72
N GLU A 262 4.22 -23.80 -5.98
CA GLU A 262 4.60 -25.11 -5.46
C GLU A 262 5.54 -25.10 -4.26
N SER A 263 5.69 -26.28 -3.65
CA SER A 263 6.34 -26.51 -2.37
C SER A 263 7.80 -26.01 -2.28
N ARG A 264 8.51 -25.95 -3.41
CA ARG A 264 9.89 -25.46 -3.52
C ARG A 264 10.01 -24.26 -4.45
N CYS A 265 8.89 -23.62 -4.80
CA CYS A 265 8.86 -22.48 -5.73
C CYS A 265 9.41 -22.83 -7.13
N GLU A 266 9.29 -24.09 -7.53
CA GLU A 266 9.87 -24.64 -8.76
C GLU A 266 9.21 -24.11 -10.04
N ASN A 267 7.91 -23.82 -9.98
CA ASN A 267 7.11 -23.53 -11.16
C ASN A 267 6.80 -22.03 -11.27
N ALA A 268 7.00 -21.49 -12.47
CA ALA A 268 6.60 -20.11 -12.78
C ALA A 268 5.09 -20.03 -12.99
N LYS A 269 4.45 -19.00 -12.43
CA LYS A 269 3.06 -18.67 -12.71
C LYS A 269 2.95 -17.98 -14.07
N ASN A 270 1.80 -18.12 -14.72
CA ASN A 270 1.47 -17.30 -15.88
C ASN A 270 1.41 -15.83 -15.50
N ARG A 271 1.94 -14.97 -16.37
CA ARG A 271 1.95 -13.51 -16.16
C ARG A 271 1.02 -12.86 -17.16
N ILE A 272 0.10 -12.05 -16.67
CA ILE A 272 -0.82 -11.30 -17.51
C ILE A 272 -0.58 -9.82 -17.28
N TYR A 273 -0.11 -9.14 -18.31
CA TYR A 273 0.12 -7.70 -18.33
C TYR A 273 -1.09 -7.03 -18.96
N ILE A 274 -1.83 -6.26 -18.17
CA ILE A 274 -3.00 -5.50 -18.61
C ILE A 274 -2.63 -4.03 -18.63
N LYS A 275 -2.47 -3.46 -19.82
CA LYS A 275 -2.29 -2.01 -19.99
C LYS A 275 -3.63 -1.30 -19.90
N LEU A 276 -3.74 -0.35 -18.99
CA LEU A 276 -4.96 0.43 -18.75
C LEU A 276 -4.98 1.69 -19.59
N ASP A 277 -6.16 2.04 -20.10
CA ASP A 277 -6.45 3.32 -20.73
C ASP A 277 -6.61 4.44 -19.68
N GLU A 278 -6.26 5.68 -20.05
CA GLU A 278 -6.24 6.83 -19.13
C GLU A 278 -7.61 7.11 -18.51
N LYS A 279 -8.68 6.99 -19.32
CA LYS A 279 -10.06 7.18 -18.85
C LYS A 279 -10.51 6.14 -17.82
N ILE A 280 -9.89 4.96 -17.81
CA ILE A 280 -10.19 3.92 -16.83
C ILE A 280 -9.52 4.25 -15.48
N LEU A 281 -8.31 4.83 -15.54
CA LEU A 281 -7.53 5.24 -14.36
C LEU A 281 -8.18 6.40 -13.60
N GLU A 282 -8.84 7.34 -14.30
CA GLU A 282 -9.51 8.49 -13.68
C GLU A 282 -10.68 8.11 -12.76
N GLY A 283 -11.28 6.93 -12.94
CA GLY A 283 -12.48 6.51 -12.23
C GLY A 283 -12.39 5.20 -11.43
N THR A 284 -11.23 4.53 -11.42
CA THR A 284 -11.10 3.16 -10.90
C THR A 284 -9.88 2.97 -10.02
N THR A 285 -10.09 2.50 -8.79
CA THR A 285 -9.01 2.12 -7.85
C THR A 285 -8.86 0.60 -7.71
N VAL A 286 -9.85 -0.16 -8.19
CA VAL A 286 -9.93 -1.62 -8.06
C VAL A 286 -10.56 -2.21 -9.31
N ILE A 287 -10.01 -3.31 -9.81
CA ILE A 287 -10.64 -4.14 -10.83
C ILE A 287 -10.90 -5.54 -10.29
N PHE A 288 -12.01 -6.13 -10.72
CA PHE A 288 -12.27 -7.55 -10.53
C PHE A 288 -11.89 -8.27 -11.82
N VAL A 289 -11.19 -9.39 -11.68
CA VAL A 289 -10.74 -10.20 -12.81
C VAL A 289 -11.39 -11.56 -12.67
N HIS A 290 -12.21 -11.90 -13.66
CA HIS A 290 -12.95 -13.14 -13.75
C HIS A 290 -12.24 -14.10 -14.70
N TYR A 291 -11.93 -15.28 -14.20
CA TYR A 291 -11.38 -16.41 -14.93
C TYR A 291 -12.50 -17.41 -15.13
N ILE A 292 -12.83 -17.69 -16.39
CA ILE A 292 -13.87 -18.66 -16.75
C ILE A 292 -13.23 -19.78 -17.54
N THR A 293 -13.46 -21.00 -17.07
CA THR A 293 -12.99 -22.24 -17.69
C THR A 293 -14.19 -22.98 -18.22
N ALA A 294 -14.21 -23.16 -19.53
CA ALA A 294 -15.26 -23.88 -20.23
C ALA A 294 -14.84 -25.35 -20.37
N PHE A 295 -15.75 -26.25 -20.04
CA PHE A 295 -15.60 -27.68 -20.23
C PHE A 295 -16.68 -28.14 -21.22
N GLU A 296 -16.36 -29.11 -22.09
CA GLU A 296 -17.32 -29.61 -23.08
C GLU A 296 -18.54 -30.26 -22.41
N ASP A 297 -18.33 -31.07 -21.37
CA ASP A 297 -19.38 -31.89 -20.73
C ASP A 297 -19.64 -31.54 -19.26
N ALA A 298 -19.13 -30.40 -18.77
CA ALA A 298 -19.30 -30.00 -17.37
C ALA A 298 -19.70 -28.52 -17.25
N LYS A 299 -20.25 -28.16 -16.07
CA LYS A 299 -20.49 -26.76 -15.74
C LYS A 299 -19.16 -26.00 -15.79
N HIS A 300 -19.19 -24.81 -16.39
CA HIS A 300 -18.04 -23.92 -16.38
C HIS A 300 -17.60 -23.61 -14.95
N GLN A 301 -16.30 -23.48 -14.76
CA GLN A 301 -15.75 -22.97 -13.51
C GLN A 301 -15.53 -21.46 -13.63
N HIS A 302 -15.80 -20.75 -12.55
CA HIS A 302 -15.68 -19.29 -12.49
C HIS A 302 -14.96 -18.91 -11.20
N ILE A 303 -13.81 -18.25 -11.35
CA ILE A 303 -13.01 -17.73 -10.25
C ILE A 303 -12.91 -16.22 -10.44
N THR A 304 -13.06 -15.46 -9.36
CA THR A 304 -12.91 -13.99 -9.38
C THR A 304 -11.81 -13.59 -8.42
N THR A 305 -10.90 -12.74 -8.89
CA THR A 305 -9.87 -12.11 -8.05
C THR A 305 -10.02 -10.60 -8.08
N LEU A 306 -9.62 -9.94 -6.99
CA LEU A 306 -9.60 -8.50 -6.89
C LEU A 306 -8.16 -8.01 -7.04
N LYS A 307 -7.94 -7.01 -7.89
CA LYS A 307 -6.66 -6.31 -8.00
C LYS A 307 -6.85 -4.82 -7.71
N LYS A 308 -6.12 -4.32 -6.71
CA LYS A 308 -6.02 -2.87 -6.44
C LYS A 308 -5.02 -2.25 -7.40
N ILE A 309 -5.36 -1.07 -7.92
CA ILE A 309 -4.50 -0.26 -8.79
C ILE A 309 -3.75 0.74 -7.91
N LYS A 310 -2.41 0.72 -7.95
CA LYS A 310 -1.60 1.71 -7.24
C LYS A 310 -1.63 3.06 -7.98
N HIS A 311 -1.36 4.15 -7.26
CA HIS A 311 -1.22 5.47 -7.89
C HIS A 311 -0.11 5.43 -8.95
N ASN A 312 -0.41 5.91 -10.17
CA ASN A 312 0.43 5.87 -11.37
C ASN A 312 0.73 4.47 -11.98
N GLU A 313 0.03 3.41 -11.54
CA GLU A 313 0.17 2.08 -12.15
C GLU A 313 -0.66 1.98 -13.45
N ILE A 314 -0.01 2.21 -14.60
CA ILE A 314 -0.64 2.12 -15.93
C ILE A 314 -0.69 0.69 -16.51
N VAL A 315 0.10 -0.23 -15.95
CA VAL A 315 0.13 -1.64 -16.35
C VAL A 315 -0.03 -2.49 -15.10
N ILE A 316 -1.11 -3.27 -15.05
CA ILE A 316 -1.36 -4.24 -14.01
C ILE A 316 -0.69 -5.55 -14.39
N THR A 317 0.02 -6.16 -13.44
CA THR A 317 0.51 -7.54 -13.57
C THR A 317 -0.29 -8.48 -12.68
N LEU A 318 -0.78 -9.57 -13.26
CA LEU A 318 -1.45 -10.67 -12.57
C LEU A 318 -0.60 -11.94 -12.68
N PHE A 319 -0.52 -12.69 -11.60
CA PHE A 319 0.14 -13.99 -11.54
C PHE A 319 -0.89 -15.09 -11.33
N VAL A 320 -0.99 -16.02 -12.29
CA VAL A 320 -2.10 -16.97 -12.38
C VAL A 320 -1.59 -18.41 -12.39
N THR A 321 -2.22 -19.26 -11.58
CA THR A 321 -1.94 -20.71 -11.50
C THR A 321 -3.07 -21.59 -12.03
N TYR A 322 -4.28 -21.04 -12.20
CA TYR A 322 -5.46 -21.78 -12.63
C TYR A 322 -5.65 -21.67 -14.14
N GLN A 323 -6.17 -22.76 -14.71
CA GLN A 323 -6.53 -22.83 -16.12
C GLN A 323 -7.74 -21.93 -16.42
N PHE A 324 -7.74 -21.26 -17.58
CA PHE A 324 -8.87 -20.44 -18.02
C PHE A 324 -8.93 -20.32 -19.55
N ASN A 325 -10.15 -20.26 -20.09
CA ASN A 325 -10.43 -20.01 -21.51
C ASN A 325 -10.78 -18.55 -21.76
N ILE A 326 -11.49 -17.92 -20.82
CA ILE A 326 -11.97 -16.55 -20.93
C ILE A 326 -11.50 -15.76 -19.72
N LEU A 327 -10.93 -14.58 -19.97
CA LEU A 327 -10.55 -13.60 -18.96
C LEU A 327 -11.35 -12.31 -19.18
N ILE A 328 -12.09 -11.90 -18.15
CA ILE A 328 -12.89 -10.67 -18.17
C ILE A 328 -12.45 -9.77 -17.03
N ALA A 329 -12.29 -8.48 -17.30
CA ALA A 329 -12.18 -7.46 -16.27
C ALA A 329 -13.53 -6.80 -16.03
N GLU A 330 -13.95 -6.73 -14.78
CA GLU A 330 -15.04 -5.89 -14.29
C GLU A 330 -14.46 -4.65 -13.61
N VAL A 331 -14.92 -3.50 -14.08
CA VAL A 331 -14.54 -2.15 -13.66
C VAL A 331 -15.78 -1.46 -13.06
N PHE A 332 -15.61 -0.29 -12.44
CA PHE A 332 -16.66 0.53 -11.84
C PHE A 332 -18.01 0.45 -12.58
N ASN A 333 -19.11 0.33 -11.82
CA ASN A 333 -20.49 0.17 -12.32
C ASN A 333 -20.77 -1.10 -13.15
N LYS A 334 -20.12 -2.24 -12.84
CA LYS A 334 -20.31 -3.51 -13.56
C LYS A 334 -20.03 -3.38 -15.06
N ASN A 335 -19.01 -2.59 -15.40
CA ASN A 335 -18.56 -2.47 -16.77
C ASN A 335 -17.58 -3.61 -17.05
N TYR A 336 -17.94 -4.50 -17.97
CA TYR A 336 -17.14 -5.67 -18.30
C TYR A 336 -16.30 -5.44 -19.56
N TYR A 337 -15.11 -6.00 -19.59
CA TYR A 337 -14.16 -5.92 -20.70
C TYR A 337 -13.57 -7.31 -20.93
N LEU A 338 -13.66 -7.81 -22.17
CA LEU A 338 -13.00 -9.06 -22.55
C LEU A 338 -11.50 -8.79 -22.72
N LEU A 339 -10.67 -9.48 -21.95
CA LEU A 339 -9.22 -9.30 -21.98
C LEU A 339 -8.51 -10.39 -22.76
N VAL A 340 -8.93 -11.65 -22.57
CA VAL A 340 -8.32 -12.83 -23.21
C VAL A 340 -9.42 -13.82 -23.55
N LEU A 341 -9.34 -14.39 -24.75
CA LEU A 341 -10.15 -15.51 -25.19
C LEU A 341 -9.23 -16.52 -25.86
N ARG A 342 -9.26 -17.77 -25.40
CA ARG A 342 -8.44 -18.85 -25.94
C ARG A 342 -9.09 -20.22 -25.79
N GLU A 343 -8.75 -21.11 -26.70
CA GLU A 343 -9.20 -22.49 -26.67
C GLU A 343 -8.40 -23.32 -25.67
N ARG A 344 -7.09 -23.09 -25.58
CA ARG A 344 -6.18 -23.87 -24.72
C ARG A 344 -5.41 -22.97 -23.77
N PHE A 345 -5.19 -23.49 -22.55
CA PHE A 345 -4.33 -22.87 -21.56
C PHE A 345 -2.88 -23.30 -21.80
N ILE A 346 -1.94 -22.35 -21.77
CA ILE A 346 -0.50 -22.59 -21.88
C ILE A 346 0.13 -22.28 -20.52
N GLU A 347 0.98 -23.17 -20.02
CA GLU A 347 1.69 -23.00 -18.75
C GLU A 347 2.95 -22.13 -18.91
N SER A 348 3.28 -21.36 -17.86
CA SER A 348 4.37 -20.38 -17.82
C SER A 348 4.38 -19.35 -18.96
N GLU A 349 3.21 -18.93 -19.44
CA GLU A 349 3.06 -17.95 -20.52
C GLU A 349 2.98 -16.50 -20.02
N ASP A 350 3.54 -15.58 -20.82
CA ASP A 350 3.39 -14.14 -20.68
C ASP A 350 2.34 -13.60 -21.67
N ILE A 351 1.20 -13.16 -21.15
CA ILE A 351 0.09 -12.62 -21.94
C ILE A 351 0.07 -11.11 -21.82
N GLN A 352 0.07 -10.40 -22.95
CA GLN A 352 -0.10 -8.95 -22.99
C GLN A 352 -1.48 -8.60 -23.54
N THR A 353 -2.22 -7.76 -22.82
CA THR A 353 -3.55 -7.29 -23.21
C THR A 353 -3.75 -5.83 -22.81
N LYS A 354 -4.80 -5.21 -23.36
CA LYS A 354 -5.14 -3.81 -23.13
C LYS A 354 -6.59 -3.70 -22.72
N LEU A 355 -6.87 -2.85 -21.75
CA LEU A 355 -8.22 -2.51 -21.31
C LEU A 355 -8.52 -1.10 -21.81
N LEU A 356 -9.24 -1.00 -22.93
CA LEU A 356 -9.59 0.25 -23.58
C LEU A 356 -11.03 0.66 -23.23
N SER A 357 -11.26 1.95 -22.90
CA SER A 357 -12.59 2.40 -22.46
C SER A 357 -13.68 2.24 -23.53
N ASN A 358 -13.30 2.20 -24.80
CA ASN A 358 -14.20 2.03 -25.95
C ASN A 358 -14.52 0.56 -26.29
N GLN A 359 -13.84 -0.41 -25.67
CA GLN A 359 -14.05 -1.84 -25.89
C GLN A 359 -14.92 -2.49 -24.79
N ARG A 360 -15.73 -1.67 -24.11
CA ARG A 360 -16.66 -2.17 -23.09
C ARG A 360 -17.66 -3.15 -23.71
N CYS A 361 -17.80 -4.30 -23.07
CA CYS A 361 -18.86 -5.24 -23.36
C CYS A 361 -20.22 -4.65 -23.01
N ALA A 362 -21.06 -4.45 -24.03
CA ALA A 362 -22.42 -3.95 -23.84
C ALA A 362 -23.27 -4.96 -23.07
N PHE A 363 -24.12 -4.47 -22.17
CA PHE A 363 -25.00 -5.33 -21.39
C PHE A 363 -26.09 -5.93 -22.28
N ILE A 364 -26.58 -7.13 -21.94
CA ILE A 364 -27.64 -7.77 -22.74
C ILE A 364 -28.91 -6.91 -22.80
N ASP A 365 -29.16 -6.13 -21.76
CA ASP A 365 -30.28 -5.19 -21.69
C ASP A 365 -30.12 -4.00 -22.63
N GLU A 366 -28.88 -3.61 -22.95
CA GLU A 366 -28.57 -2.55 -23.92
C GLU A 366 -28.66 -3.07 -25.37
N LEU A 367 -28.30 -4.34 -25.58
CA LEU A 367 -28.27 -4.96 -26.91
C LEU A 367 -29.63 -5.50 -27.36
N LEU A 368 -30.45 -5.98 -26.42
CA LEU A 368 -31.71 -6.64 -26.73
C LEU A 368 -32.90 -5.78 -26.29
N ASN A 369 -33.59 -5.19 -27.27
CA ASN A 369 -34.93 -4.62 -27.10
C ASN A 369 -35.91 -5.69 -26.55
N THR A 370 -37.03 -5.26 -25.94
CA THR A 370 -38.08 -6.11 -25.36
C THR A 370 -38.53 -7.23 -26.30
N THR A 371 -38.54 -6.98 -27.60
CA THR A 371 -38.86 -7.96 -28.66
C THR A 371 -37.84 -9.11 -28.73
N PHE A 372 -36.54 -8.83 -28.69
CA PHE A 372 -35.49 -9.87 -28.83
C PHE A 372 -35.35 -10.74 -27.57
N ARG A 373 -35.79 -10.25 -26.41
CA ARG A 373 -35.88 -11.05 -25.18
C ARG A 373 -36.88 -12.21 -25.26
N SER A 374 -37.79 -12.18 -26.23
CA SER A 374 -38.73 -13.28 -26.47
C SER A 374 -38.14 -14.44 -27.29
N TYR A 375 -37.02 -14.22 -27.99
CA TYR A 375 -36.46 -15.22 -28.91
C TYR A 375 -35.79 -16.39 -28.18
N SER A 376 -35.57 -17.52 -28.84
CA SER A 376 -34.84 -18.64 -28.22
C SER A 376 -33.36 -18.31 -28.00
N ARG A 377 -32.69 -18.96 -27.04
CA ARG A 377 -31.28 -18.67 -26.69
C ARG A 377 -30.35 -18.70 -27.92
N LEU A 378 -30.53 -19.67 -28.82
CA LEU A 378 -29.76 -19.80 -30.05
C LEU A 378 -29.93 -18.60 -31.00
N HIS A 379 -31.14 -18.05 -31.10
CA HIS A 379 -31.40 -16.85 -31.91
C HIS A 379 -30.83 -15.59 -31.27
N ARG A 380 -30.77 -15.52 -29.93
CA ARG A 380 -30.15 -14.39 -29.22
C ARG A 380 -28.63 -14.36 -29.38
N ILE A 381 -27.97 -15.51 -29.47
CA ILE A 381 -26.49 -15.60 -29.60
C ILE A 381 -25.99 -14.80 -30.82
N LYS A 382 -26.72 -14.81 -31.93
CA LYS A 382 -26.38 -14.03 -33.14
C LYS A 382 -26.26 -12.52 -32.87
N TYR A 383 -27.00 -11.99 -31.90
CA TYR A 383 -27.04 -10.57 -31.55
C TYR A 383 -26.19 -10.23 -30.32
N ILE A 384 -25.82 -11.22 -29.49
CA ILE A 384 -25.02 -11.06 -28.26
C ILE A 384 -23.50 -11.02 -28.56
N LEU A 385 -23.06 -11.44 -29.75
CA LEU A 385 -21.64 -11.53 -30.13
C LEU A 385 -20.89 -10.18 -30.22
N SER A 386 -21.47 -9.05 -29.81
CA SER A 386 -20.87 -7.71 -29.89
C SER A 386 -19.58 -7.55 -29.07
N CYS A 387 -19.33 -8.36 -28.03
CA CYS A 387 -18.02 -8.39 -27.35
C CYS A 387 -16.90 -9.05 -28.19
N PHE A 388 -17.24 -9.93 -29.13
CA PHE A 388 -16.26 -10.75 -29.86
C PHE A 388 -15.84 -10.13 -31.20
N VAL A 389 -16.56 -9.12 -31.69
CA VAL A 389 -16.37 -8.54 -33.03
C VAL A 389 -15.47 -7.29 -33.00
N SER A 390 -15.18 -6.71 -31.83
CA SER A 390 -14.36 -5.48 -31.70
C SER A 390 -12.85 -5.73 -31.50
N THR A 391 -12.40 -6.98 -31.53
CA THR A 391 -10.98 -7.36 -31.39
C THR A 391 -10.40 -7.99 -32.66
N ARG A 392 -10.68 -7.42 -33.83
CA ARG A 392 -9.87 -7.64 -35.03
C ARG A 392 -9.12 -6.38 -35.42
#